data_AF-A0A7W2N913-F1
#
_entry.id   AF-A0A7W2N913-F1
#
_cell.length_a   1.000
_cell.length_b   1.000
_cell.length_c   1.000
_cell.angle_alpha   90.00
_cell.angle_beta   90.00
_cell.angle_gamma   90.00
#
_symmetry.space_group_name_H-M   'P 1'
#
loop_
_entity.id
_entity.type
_entity.pdbx_description
1 polymer ?
#
loop_
_entity_poly.entity_id
_entity_poly.type
_entity_poly.pdbx_seq_one_letter_code
_entity_poly.pdbx_strand_id
1 'polypeptide(L)'
;MRDPEQTRQKILEVSADEIHRKGFNATSLSCILARCEISKGALYHHFANKMELGYAVFEEVYAPAFIALWQPPVEAEDPIQGLSDFFSSMSKEMSCDELVCGCPLNNLCQEMSGVDEGFRIRILAMQQQLNLLIATNLSRVSSQLQPGLDFSQVAYFIVSTFHGSSSLSKSSLNKELFDKVIKELCRYMGQLKR
;
A
#
# COMPACT_ATOMS: atom_id res chain seq x y z
N MET A 1 -15.51 -29.41 -13.68
CA MET A 1 -14.22 -29.37 -12.97
C MET A 1 -14.04 -27.93 -12.50
N ARG A 2 -13.87 -27.67 -11.19
CA ARG A 2 -13.57 -26.30 -10.71
C ARG A 2 -12.19 -25.94 -11.23
N ASP A 3 -12.06 -24.79 -11.89
CA ASP A 3 -10.79 -24.30 -12.40
C ASP A 3 -9.83 -24.01 -11.22
N PRO A 4 -8.67 -24.68 -11.13
CA PRO A 4 -7.72 -24.48 -10.04
C PRO A 4 -7.26 -23.02 -9.90
N GLU A 5 -7.10 -22.30 -11.02
CA GLU A 5 -6.70 -20.90 -11.02
C GLU A 5 -7.79 -20.01 -10.42
N GLN A 6 -9.05 -20.20 -10.83
CA GLN A 6 -10.19 -19.47 -10.24
C GLN A 6 -10.34 -19.74 -8.74
N THR A 7 -10.05 -20.98 -8.30
CA THR A 7 -10.11 -21.33 -6.88
C THR A 7 -9.00 -20.60 -6.10
N ARG A 8 -7.77 -20.58 -6.63
CA ARG A 8 -6.64 -19.85 -6.04
C ARG A 8 -6.94 -18.35 -5.92
N GLN A 9 -7.45 -17.75 -7.00
CA GLN A 9 -7.80 -16.33 -7.02
C GLN A 9 -8.88 -15.99 -5.98
N LYS A 10 -9.93 -16.81 -5.88
CA LYS A 10 -10.97 -16.64 -4.85
C LYS A 10 -10.40 -16.72 -3.44
N ILE A 11 -9.45 -17.63 -3.19
CA ILE A 11 -8.77 -17.74 -1.90
C ILE A 11 -8.00 -16.45 -1.59
N LEU A 12 -7.26 -15.90 -2.56
CA LEU A 12 -6.51 -14.65 -2.37
C LEU A 12 -7.44 -13.47 -2.07
N GLU A 13 -8.52 -13.29 -2.83
CA GLU A 13 -9.49 -12.20 -2.63
C GLU A 13 -10.16 -12.26 -1.26
N VAL A 14 -10.64 -13.44 -0.86
CA VAL A 14 -11.26 -13.64 0.45
C VAL A 14 -10.26 -13.42 1.58
N SER A 15 -9.02 -13.88 1.40
CA SER A 15 -7.97 -13.71 2.39
C SER A 15 -7.56 -12.25 2.52
N ALA A 16 -7.44 -11.53 1.41
CA ALA A 16 -7.17 -10.10 1.38
C ALA A 16 -8.27 -9.29 2.09
N ASP A 17 -9.55 -9.62 1.89
CA ASP A 17 -10.64 -8.95 2.60
C ASP A 17 -10.66 -9.28 4.11
N GLU A 18 -10.43 -10.54 4.51
CA GLU A 18 -10.33 -10.91 5.92
C GLU A 18 -9.14 -10.24 6.63
N ILE A 19 -7.96 -10.24 6.00
CA ILE A 19 -6.74 -9.62 6.54
C ILE A 19 -6.92 -8.12 6.69
N HIS A 20 -7.56 -7.46 5.72
CA HIS A 20 -7.82 -6.02 5.80
C HIS A 20 -8.70 -5.67 7.00
N ARG A 21 -9.73 -6.46 7.26
CA ARG A 21 -10.71 -6.21 8.33
C ARG A 21 -10.20 -6.58 9.72
N LYS A 22 -9.46 -7.67 9.84
CA LYS A 22 -9.13 -8.29 11.14
C LYS A 22 -7.63 -8.23 11.49
N GLY A 23 -6.78 -7.94 10.52
CA GLY A 23 -5.35 -8.19 10.63
C GLY A 23 -4.98 -9.63 10.27
N PHE A 24 -3.72 -9.84 9.96
CA PHE A 24 -3.19 -11.13 9.57
C PHE A 24 -3.29 -12.15 10.70
N ASN A 25 -2.85 -11.81 11.91
CA ASN A 25 -2.81 -12.72 13.05
C ASN A 25 -4.21 -13.22 13.44
N ALA A 26 -5.20 -12.33 13.46
CA ALA A 26 -6.59 -12.67 13.83
C ALA A 26 -7.36 -13.42 12.71
N THR A 27 -6.86 -13.40 11.47
CA THR A 27 -7.50 -14.12 10.35
C THR A 27 -7.32 -15.63 10.50
N SER A 28 -8.40 -16.41 10.47
CA SER A 28 -8.34 -17.88 10.56
C SER A 28 -8.48 -18.55 9.19
N LEU A 29 -7.70 -19.62 8.96
CA LEU A 29 -7.86 -20.44 7.75
C LEU A 29 -9.26 -21.08 7.68
N SER A 30 -9.87 -21.41 8.83
CA SER A 30 -11.24 -21.93 8.86
C SER A 30 -12.27 -20.92 8.36
N CYS A 31 -12.10 -19.63 8.68
CA CYS A 31 -12.96 -18.56 8.18
C CYS A 31 -12.82 -18.42 6.65
N ILE A 32 -11.58 -18.43 6.16
CA ILE A 32 -11.28 -18.36 4.71
C ILE A 32 -11.90 -19.55 3.98
N LEU A 33 -11.74 -20.77 4.50
CA LEU A 33 -12.33 -22.00 3.93
C LEU A 33 -13.85 -21.90 3.82
N ALA A 34 -14.51 -21.44 4.88
CA ALA A 34 -15.96 -21.27 4.92
C ALA A 34 -16.43 -20.23 3.91
N ARG A 35 -15.78 -19.06 3.84
CA ARG A 35 -16.11 -17.99 2.88
C ARG A 35 -15.82 -18.38 1.42
N CYS A 36 -14.79 -19.19 1.19
CA CYS A 36 -14.46 -19.69 -0.14
C CYS A 36 -15.37 -20.84 -0.59
N GLU A 37 -16.07 -21.50 0.34
CA GLU A 37 -16.85 -22.73 0.11
C GLU A 37 -15.97 -23.84 -0.49
N ILE A 38 -14.82 -24.09 0.15
CA ILE A 38 -13.85 -25.11 -0.25
C ILE A 38 -13.46 -26.01 0.93
N SER A 39 -12.97 -27.20 0.62
CA SER A 39 -12.44 -28.10 1.62
C SER A 39 -11.05 -27.66 2.11
N LYS A 40 -10.66 -28.13 3.30
CA LYS A 40 -9.30 -27.96 3.83
C LYS A 40 -8.26 -28.42 2.80
N GLY A 41 -8.43 -29.60 2.22
CA GLY A 41 -7.52 -30.16 1.22
C GLY A 41 -7.36 -29.27 -0.02
N ALA A 42 -8.43 -28.60 -0.47
CA ALA A 42 -8.35 -27.66 -1.59
C ALA A 42 -7.51 -26.42 -1.27
N LEU A 43 -7.60 -25.85 -0.07
CA LEU A 43 -6.74 -24.72 0.32
C LEU A 43 -5.27 -25.15 0.41
N TYR A 44 -4.99 -26.28 1.05
CA TYR A 44 -3.61 -26.78 1.20
C TYR A 44 -2.99 -27.26 -0.11
N HIS A 45 -3.79 -27.50 -1.15
CA HIS A 45 -3.28 -27.72 -2.51
C HIS A 45 -2.64 -26.46 -3.09
N HIS A 46 -3.12 -25.26 -2.73
CA HIS A 46 -2.61 -23.98 -3.22
C HIS A 46 -1.61 -23.32 -2.28
N PHE A 47 -1.82 -23.42 -0.95
CA PHE A 47 -0.99 -22.75 0.04
C PHE A 47 -0.63 -23.71 1.17
N ALA A 48 0.66 -23.97 1.35
CA ALA A 48 1.14 -24.94 2.32
C ALA A 48 0.79 -24.59 3.77
N ASN A 49 0.68 -23.30 4.08
CA ASN A 49 0.32 -22.80 5.40
C ASN A 49 -0.22 -21.35 5.30
N LYS A 50 -0.59 -20.78 6.45
CA LYS A 50 -1.12 -19.41 6.55
C LYS A 50 -0.10 -18.35 6.14
N MET A 51 1.20 -18.57 6.39
CA MET A 51 2.27 -17.63 6.01
C MET A 51 2.40 -17.55 4.49
N GLU A 52 2.47 -18.70 3.81
CA GLU A 52 2.52 -18.73 2.33
C GLU A 52 1.31 -18.05 1.69
N LEU A 53 0.12 -18.24 2.27
CA LEU A 53 -1.08 -17.50 1.84
C LEU A 53 -0.94 -15.99 2.09
N GLY A 54 -0.42 -15.59 3.24
CA GLY A 54 -0.17 -14.19 3.58
C GLY A 54 0.84 -13.51 2.66
N TYR A 55 1.92 -14.21 2.33
CA TYR A 55 2.93 -13.76 1.36
C TYR A 55 2.30 -13.55 -0.01
N ALA A 56 1.52 -14.51 -0.49
CA ALA A 56 0.83 -14.39 -1.77
C ALA A 56 -0.18 -13.24 -1.78
N VAL A 57 -0.95 -13.03 -0.69
CA VAL A 57 -1.83 -11.85 -0.56
C VAL A 57 -1.02 -10.56 -0.62
N PHE A 58 0.12 -10.48 0.06
CA PHE A 58 0.99 -9.31 0.00
C PHE A 58 1.51 -9.05 -1.41
N GLU A 59 2.10 -10.07 -2.05
CA GLU A 59 2.81 -9.95 -3.33
C GLU A 59 1.90 -9.82 -4.53
N GLU A 60 0.71 -10.41 -4.50
CA GLU A 60 -0.18 -10.52 -5.66
C GLU A 60 -1.40 -9.61 -5.56
N VAL A 61 -1.78 -9.19 -4.36
CA VAL A 61 -2.96 -8.34 -4.16
C VAL A 61 -2.55 -6.96 -3.66
N TYR A 62 -1.93 -6.88 -2.47
CA TYR A 62 -1.73 -5.58 -1.82
C TYR A 62 -0.60 -4.75 -2.45
N ALA A 63 0.59 -5.32 -2.67
CA ALA A 63 1.72 -4.57 -3.21
C ALA A 63 1.46 -4.09 -4.65
N PRO A 64 0.94 -4.91 -5.59
CA PRO A 64 0.62 -4.44 -6.93
C PRO A 64 -0.46 -3.36 -6.94
N ALA A 65 -1.54 -3.55 -6.17
CA ALA A 65 -2.61 -2.56 -6.06
C ALA A 65 -2.08 -1.24 -5.49
N PHE A 66 -1.24 -1.29 -4.46
CA PHE A 66 -0.63 -0.10 -3.89
C PHE A 66 0.26 0.62 -4.90
N ILE A 67 1.17 -0.08 -5.56
CA ILE A 67 2.06 0.53 -6.57
C ILE A 67 1.26 1.14 -7.72
N ALA A 68 0.20 0.46 -8.18
CA ALA A 68 -0.68 0.96 -9.23
C ALA A 68 -1.39 2.28 -8.86
N LEU A 69 -1.63 2.56 -7.58
CA LEU A 69 -2.14 3.87 -7.14
C LEU A 69 -1.13 5.00 -7.34
N TRP A 70 0.18 4.70 -7.23
CA TRP A 70 1.24 5.70 -7.38
C TRP A 70 1.67 5.91 -8.82
N GLN A 71 1.46 4.94 -9.72
CA GLN A 71 1.91 5.02 -11.12
C GLN A 71 1.30 6.21 -11.89
N PRO A 72 -0.03 6.42 -11.96
CA PRO A 72 -0.59 7.53 -12.71
C PRO A 72 -0.07 8.92 -12.28
N PRO A 73 -0.03 9.28 -10.98
CA PRO A 73 0.44 10.61 -10.59
C PRO A 73 1.93 10.85 -10.83
N VAL A 74 2.79 9.82 -10.70
CA VAL A 74 4.23 9.98 -10.94
C VAL A 74 4.59 9.92 -12.42
N GLU A 75 3.80 9.26 -13.26
CA GLU A 75 4.04 9.19 -14.71
C GLU A 75 3.46 10.39 -15.47
N ALA A 76 2.70 11.26 -14.78
CA ALA A 76 2.23 12.53 -15.32
C ALA A 76 3.36 13.37 -15.94
N GLU A 77 3.02 14.28 -16.85
CA GLU A 77 3.99 15.19 -17.46
C GLU A 77 4.73 16.02 -16.40
N ASP A 78 3.99 16.47 -15.38
CA ASP A 78 4.50 17.09 -14.17
C ASP A 78 4.22 16.19 -12.96
N PRO A 79 5.19 15.34 -12.54
CA PRO A 79 4.99 14.40 -11.44
C PRO A 79 4.75 15.07 -10.10
N ILE A 80 5.24 16.30 -9.89
CA ILE A 80 4.98 17.06 -8.67
C ILE A 80 3.52 17.49 -8.62
N GLN A 81 2.98 17.97 -9.73
CA GLN A 81 1.57 18.33 -9.83
C GLN A 81 0.69 17.08 -9.72
N GLY A 82 1.01 16.01 -10.44
CA GLY A 82 0.27 14.75 -10.41
C GLY A 82 0.16 14.17 -8.99
N LEU A 83 1.27 14.13 -8.24
CA LEU A 83 1.27 13.71 -6.83
C LEU A 83 0.45 14.66 -5.95
N SER A 84 0.55 15.97 -6.15
CA SER A 84 -0.21 16.96 -5.38
C SER A 84 -1.72 16.81 -5.59
N ASP A 85 -2.14 16.58 -6.83
CA ASP A 85 -3.55 16.37 -7.18
C ASP A 85 -4.07 15.05 -6.60
N PHE A 86 -3.28 13.98 -6.72
CA PHE A 86 -3.60 12.68 -6.14
C PHE A 86 -3.82 12.75 -4.63
N PHE A 87 -2.88 13.32 -3.88
CA PHE A 87 -3.03 13.44 -2.42
C PHE A 87 -4.19 14.37 -2.03
N SER A 88 -4.39 15.45 -2.79
CA SER A 88 -5.50 16.38 -2.55
C SER A 88 -6.87 15.74 -2.81
N SER A 89 -6.98 14.88 -3.83
CA SER A 89 -8.19 14.09 -4.09
C SER A 89 -8.45 13.12 -2.95
N MET A 90 -7.41 12.40 -2.52
CA MET A 90 -7.52 11.45 -1.41
C MET A 90 -7.97 12.13 -0.11
N SER A 91 -7.46 13.34 0.19
CA SER A 91 -7.89 14.12 1.37
C SER A 91 -9.39 14.48 1.31
N LYS A 92 -9.92 14.78 0.12
CA LYS A 92 -11.33 15.15 -0.08
C LYS A 92 -12.27 13.95 -0.04
N GLU A 93 -11.83 12.83 -0.58
CA GLU A 93 -12.64 11.61 -0.76
C GLU A 93 -12.62 10.69 0.46
N MET A 94 -11.65 10.85 1.38
CA MET A 94 -11.49 9.98 2.54
C MET A 94 -12.76 9.88 3.39
N SER A 95 -13.37 8.70 3.38
CA SER A 95 -14.54 8.36 4.17
C SER A 95 -14.19 7.98 5.62
N CYS A 96 -15.20 7.94 6.49
CA CYS A 96 -15.00 7.50 7.89
C CYS A 96 -14.66 6.01 7.97
N ASP A 97 -15.19 5.18 7.06
CA ASP A 97 -14.90 3.75 7.04
C ASP A 97 -13.44 3.48 6.58
N GLU A 98 -12.97 4.21 5.57
CA GLU A 98 -11.56 4.17 5.14
C GLU A 98 -10.61 4.68 6.22
N LEU A 99 -11.04 5.67 7.01
CA LEU A 99 -10.27 6.17 8.14
C LEU A 99 -10.05 5.09 9.20
N VAL A 100 -11.10 4.32 9.52
CA VAL A 100 -11.05 3.28 10.55
C VAL A 100 -10.28 2.05 10.06
N CYS A 101 -10.60 1.54 8.87
CA CYS A 101 -9.93 0.37 8.32
C CYS A 101 -8.49 0.68 7.88
N GLY A 102 -8.24 1.86 7.32
CA GLY A 102 -6.94 2.29 6.81
C GLY A 102 -6.44 1.47 5.61
N CYS A 103 -5.23 1.77 5.16
CA CYS A 103 -4.58 1.05 4.07
C CYS A 103 -4.24 -0.41 4.48
N PRO A 104 -4.74 -1.43 3.75
CA PRO A 104 -4.47 -2.84 4.09
C PRO A 104 -2.98 -3.17 4.09
N LEU A 105 -2.24 -2.66 3.11
CA LEU A 105 -0.79 -2.85 3.02
C LEU A 105 -0.08 -2.27 4.25
N ASN A 106 -0.39 -1.02 4.62
CA ASN A 106 0.26 -0.37 5.76
C ASN A 106 -0.03 -1.11 7.08
N ASN A 107 -1.26 -1.56 7.28
CA ASN A 107 -1.63 -2.34 8.45
C ASN A 107 -0.82 -3.65 8.52
N LEU A 108 -0.76 -4.39 7.41
CA LEU A 108 -0.01 -5.65 7.35
C LEU A 108 1.48 -5.43 7.58
N CYS A 109 2.05 -4.36 7.03
CA CYS A 109 3.44 -3.99 7.26
C CYS A 109 3.73 -3.75 8.75
N GLN A 110 2.89 -2.96 9.42
CA GLN A 110 3.05 -2.64 10.85
C GLN A 110 2.83 -3.88 11.73
N GLU A 111 1.88 -4.75 11.36
CA GLU A 111 1.59 -5.97 12.11
C GLU A 111 2.69 -7.02 12.00
N MET A 112 3.27 -7.23 10.80
CA MET A 112 4.11 -8.39 10.52
C MET A 112 5.61 -8.09 10.41
N SER A 113 6.03 -6.85 10.14
CA SER A 113 7.44 -6.53 9.91
C SER A 113 8.37 -6.85 11.09
N GLY A 114 7.87 -6.76 12.32
CA GLY A 114 8.60 -7.12 13.54
C GLY A 114 8.38 -8.57 14.01
N VAL A 115 7.51 -9.32 13.33
CA VAL A 115 7.07 -10.67 13.75
C VAL A 115 7.66 -11.75 12.84
N ASP A 116 7.78 -11.47 11.55
CA ASP A 116 8.19 -12.45 10.55
C ASP A 116 9.15 -11.86 9.50
N GLU A 117 10.27 -12.55 9.29
CA GLU A 117 11.33 -12.14 8.37
C GLU A 117 10.89 -12.22 6.90
N GLY A 118 10.04 -13.18 6.55
CA GLY A 118 9.52 -13.35 5.20
C GLY A 118 8.66 -12.17 4.74
N PHE A 119 7.82 -11.64 5.63
CA PHE A 119 7.11 -10.38 5.43
C PHE A 119 8.08 -9.19 5.40
N ARG A 120 9.02 -9.10 6.35
CA ARG A 120 9.99 -7.99 6.41
C ARG A 120 10.73 -7.79 5.09
N ILE A 121 11.21 -8.87 4.47
CA ILE A 121 11.93 -8.82 3.19
C ILE A 121 11.01 -8.35 2.04
N ARG A 122 9.77 -8.86 1.97
CA ARG A 122 8.80 -8.46 0.95
C ARG A 122 8.40 -6.99 1.06
N ILE A 123 8.23 -6.52 2.29
CA ILE A 123 7.97 -5.11 2.60
C ILE A 123 9.12 -4.24 2.11
N LEU A 124 10.37 -4.62 2.42
CA LEU A 124 11.54 -3.90 1.95
C LEU A 124 11.61 -3.84 0.43
N ALA A 125 11.39 -4.97 -0.27
CA ALA A 125 11.40 -5.02 -1.72
C ALA A 125 10.33 -4.10 -2.34
N MET A 126 9.11 -4.11 -1.81
CA MET A 126 8.02 -3.22 -2.25
C MET A 126 8.37 -1.74 -2.02
N GLN A 127 8.93 -1.39 -0.86
CA GLN A 127 9.36 -0.01 -0.57
C GLN A 127 10.46 0.47 -1.53
N GLN A 128 11.42 -0.41 -1.86
CA GLN A 128 12.47 -0.11 -2.84
C GLN A 128 11.89 0.06 -4.26
N GLN A 129 10.92 -0.77 -4.64
CA GLN A 129 10.24 -0.66 -5.92
C GLN A 129 9.49 0.66 -6.07
N LEU A 130 8.73 1.06 -5.05
CA LEU A 130 8.02 2.35 -5.04
C LEU A 130 9.00 3.53 -5.06
N ASN A 131 10.10 3.44 -4.30
CA ASN A 131 11.14 4.46 -4.32
C ASN A 131 11.72 4.65 -5.73
N LEU A 132 12.07 3.54 -6.39
CA LEU A 132 12.61 3.57 -7.74
C LEU A 132 11.62 4.16 -8.75
N LEU A 133 10.33 3.82 -8.63
CA LEU A 133 9.26 4.36 -9.48
C LEU A 133 9.18 5.89 -9.36
N ILE A 134 9.15 6.43 -8.14
CA ILE A 134 9.07 7.88 -7.90
C ILE A 134 10.37 8.57 -8.34
N ALA A 135 11.53 8.04 -7.92
CA ALA A 135 12.83 8.65 -8.21
C ALA A 135 13.13 8.71 -9.71
N THR A 136 12.81 7.65 -10.45
CA THR A 136 12.94 7.61 -11.92
C THR A 136 12.10 8.70 -12.58
N ASN A 137 10.85 8.87 -12.14
CA ASN A 137 9.95 9.87 -12.71
C ASN A 137 10.33 11.31 -12.34
N LEU A 138 10.83 11.56 -11.13
CA LEU A 138 11.40 12.87 -10.77
C LEU A 138 12.66 13.18 -11.60
N SER A 139 13.51 12.18 -11.84
CA SER A 139 14.72 12.35 -12.66
C SER A 139 14.40 12.77 -14.10
N ARG A 140 13.26 12.30 -14.65
CA ARG A 140 12.79 12.63 -16.00
C ARG A 140 12.53 14.12 -16.19
N VAL A 141 12.17 14.83 -15.12
CA VAL A 141 11.90 16.28 -15.10
C VAL A 141 12.96 17.09 -14.34
N SER A 142 14.14 16.51 -14.10
CA SER A 142 15.20 17.10 -13.27
C SER A 142 15.63 18.53 -13.67
N SER A 143 15.54 18.89 -14.96
CA SER A 143 15.83 20.24 -15.44
C SER A 143 14.86 21.30 -14.91
N GLN A 144 13.65 20.89 -14.52
CA GLN A 144 12.59 21.74 -13.96
C GLN A 144 12.63 21.79 -12.42
N LEU A 145 13.50 20.99 -11.79
CA LEU A 145 13.61 20.86 -10.33
C LEU A 145 14.87 21.53 -9.79
N GLN A 146 14.84 21.89 -8.52
CA GLN A 146 15.97 22.52 -7.83
C GLN A 146 17.25 21.66 -7.95
N PRO A 147 18.43 22.27 -8.12
CA PRO A 147 19.69 21.52 -8.21
C PRO A 147 20.05 20.87 -6.86
N GLY A 148 20.75 19.73 -6.93
CA GLY A 148 21.27 19.05 -5.73
C GLY A 148 20.27 18.17 -4.98
N LEU A 149 19.06 17.99 -5.51
CA LEU A 149 18.08 17.05 -4.96
C LEU A 149 18.56 15.59 -5.17
N ASP A 150 18.52 14.80 -4.10
CA ASP A 150 18.58 13.34 -4.17
C ASP A 150 17.15 12.80 -4.30
N PHE A 151 16.79 12.35 -5.50
CA PHE A 151 15.42 11.90 -5.78
C PHE A 151 15.03 10.64 -5.00
N SER A 152 15.99 9.80 -4.59
CA SER A 152 15.70 8.65 -3.74
C SER A 152 15.31 9.10 -2.33
N GLN A 153 16.04 10.07 -1.77
CA GLN A 153 15.70 10.66 -0.47
C GLN A 153 14.35 11.39 -0.50
N VAL A 154 14.10 12.17 -1.56
CA VAL A 154 12.80 12.85 -1.77
C VAL A 154 11.66 11.84 -1.86
N ALA A 155 11.83 10.76 -2.63
CA ALA A 155 10.81 9.72 -2.74
C ALA A 155 10.48 9.06 -1.40
N TYR A 156 11.48 8.68 -0.60
CA TYR A 156 11.24 8.15 0.75
C TYR A 156 10.56 9.16 1.67
N PHE A 157 10.92 10.44 1.58
CA PHE A 157 10.29 11.49 2.39
C PHE A 157 8.80 11.67 2.05
N ILE A 158 8.44 11.68 0.77
CA ILE A 158 7.05 11.78 0.31
C ILE A 158 6.23 10.59 0.82
N VAL A 159 6.74 9.37 0.58
CA VAL A 159 6.06 8.12 0.98
C VAL A 159 5.93 8.02 2.50
N SER A 160 6.98 8.34 3.25
CA SER A 160 6.97 8.35 4.72
C SER A 160 5.95 9.34 5.27
N THR A 161 5.91 10.56 4.72
CA THR A 161 4.94 11.60 5.13
C THR A 161 3.50 11.16 4.86
N PHE A 162 3.24 10.54 3.71
CA PHE A 162 1.94 9.98 3.37
C PHE A 162 1.52 8.86 4.34
N HIS A 163 2.39 7.88 4.60
CA HIS A 163 2.10 6.81 5.57
C HIS A 163 1.90 7.34 6.99
N GLY A 164 2.70 8.32 7.39
CA GLY A 164 2.58 9.00 8.68
C GLY A 164 1.24 9.71 8.83
N SER A 165 0.80 10.44 7.80
CA SER A 165 -0.50 11.11 7.79
C SER A 165 -1.67 10.13 7.94
N SER A 166 -1.61 9.00 7.22
CA SER A 166 -2.63 7.94 7.28
C SER A 166 -2.68 7.32 8.68
N SER A 167 -1.51 7.03 9.26
CA SER A 167 -1.40 6.41 10.59
C SER A 167 -1.84 7.37 11.71
N LEU A 168 -1.46 8.65 11.61
CA LEU A 168 -1.87 9.70 12.55
C LEU A 168 -3.39 9.91 12.52
N SER A 169 -3.97 10.01 11.33
CA SER A 169 -5.40 10.18 11.13
C SER A 169 -6.19 9.00 11.70
N LYS A 170 -5.79 7.77 11.37
CA LYS A 170 -6.44 6.53 11.87
C LYS A 170 -6.34 6.37 13.38
N SER A 171 -5.15 6.54 13.96
CA SER A 171 -4.93 6.33 15.41
C SER A 171 -5.64 7.35 16.28
N SER A 172 -5.88 8.56 15.77
CA SER A 172 -6.62 9.63 16.45
C SER A 172 -8.09 9.69 16.07
N LEU A 173 -8.54 8.89 15.10
CA LEU A 173 -9.87 8.97 14.47
C LEU A 173 -10.21 10.39 14.01
N ASN A 174 -9.21 11.13 13.50
CA ASN A 174 -9.36 12.51 13.09
C ASN A 174 -8.85 12.73 11.65
N LYS A 175 -9.80 12.74 10.71
CA LYS A 175 -9.52 13.01 9.29
C LYS A 175 -8.89 14.36 9.00
N GLU A 176 -9.10 15.37 9.85
CA GLU A 176 -8.51 16.70 9.64
C GLU A 176 -6.98 16.67 9.76
N LEU A 177 -6.43 15.71 10.51
CA LEU A 177 -4.97 15.55 10.62
C LEU A 177 -4.36 15.07 9.30
N PHE A 178 -5.05 14.20 8.57
CA PHE A 178 -4.63 13.81 7.22
C PHE A 178 -4.55 15.04 6.31
N ASP A 179 -5.62 15.84 6.25
CA ASP A 179 -5.68 17.05 5.43
C ASP A 179 -4.58 18.06 5.76
N LYS A 180 -4.32 18.29 7.06
CA LYS A 180 -3.24 19.19 7.51
C LYS A 180 -1.87 18.74 7.01
N VAL A 181 -1.56 17.44 7.12
CA VAL A 181 -0.27 16.90 6.68
C VAL A 181 -0.17 16.88 5.16
N ILE A 182 -1.23 16.50 4.46
CA ILE A 182 -1.23 16.48 2.99
C ILE A 182 -1.07 17.88 2.40
N LYS A 183 -1.71 18.92 2.96
CA LYS A 183 -1.51 20.30 2.53
C LYS A 183 -0.05 20.72 2.63
N GLU A 184 0.61 20.36 3.73
CA GLU A 184 2.02 20.68 3.93
C GLU A 184 2.94 19.86 3.02
N LEU A 185 2.61 18.60 2.76
CA LEU A 185 3.31 17.77 1.79
C LEU A 185 3.23 18.37 0.37
N CYS A 186 2.06 18.80 -0.07
CA CYS A 186 1.89 19.48 -1.36
C CYS A 186 2.68 20.79 -1.42
N ARG A 187 2.70 21.56 -0.32
CA ARG A 187 3.53 22.78 -0.21
C ARG A 187 5.01 22.46 -0.37
N TYR A 188 5.52 21.45 0.34
CA TYR A 188 6.90 20.98 0.23
C TYR A 188 7.23 20.54 -1.19
N MET A 189 6.40 19.71 -1.83
CA MET A 189 6.63 19.24 -3.18
C MET A 189 6.68 20.39 -4.19
N GLY A 190 5.81 21.41 -4.03
CA GLY A 190 5.84 22.62 -4.85
C GLY A 190 7.17 23.39 -4.74
N GLN A 191 7.84 23.35 -3.59
CA GLN A 191 9.15 23.99 -3.39
C GLN A 191 10.31 23.24 -4.06
N LEU A 192 10.08 22.02 -4.56
CA LEU A 192 11.09 21.28 -5.33
C LEU A 192 11.23 21.79 -6.76
N LYS A 193 10.26 22.55 -7.27
CA LYS A 193 10.32 23.17 -8.61
C LYS A 193 11.27 24.38 -8.61
N ARG A 194 11.85 24.67 -9.77
CA ARG A 194 12.64 25.88 -10.02
C ARG A 194 11.78 27.14 -10.10
#